data_AF-X1MAB4-F1
#
_entry.id   AF-X1MAB4-F1
#
_cell.length_a   1.000
_cell.length_b   1.000
_cell.length_c   1.000
_cell.angle_alpha   90.00
_cell.angle_beta   90.00
_cell.angle_gamma   90.00
#
_symmetry.space_group_name_H-M   'P 1'
#
loop_
_entity.id
_entity.type
_entity.pdbx_description
1 polymer ?
#
loop_
_entity_poly.entity_id
_entity_poly.type
_entity_poly.pdbx_seq_one_letter_code
_entity_poly.pdbx_strand_id
1 'polypeptide(L)'
;MEKIRTFIAINLNPEIKEYLTSLQTNLNVPETKIKWVEKNNLHLTMKFLGYISLEQTELIKSELKKIANRCSPFIIRLSSNIGVFPTYKMPRIIWVGIKEGISELKELFNSIENKLSNKG
;
A
#
# COMPACT_ATOMS: atom_id res chain seq x y z
N MET A 1 0.66 15.19 -23.87
CA MET A 1 -0.36 14.43 -23.13
C MET A 1 -0.05 14.55 -21.64
N GLU A 2 -1.06 14.87 -20.84
CA GLU A 2 -0.93 14.93 -19.39
C GLU A 2 -0.56 13.54 -18.84
N LYS A 3 0.45 13.50 -17.97
CA LYS A 3 0.90 12.29 -17.29
C LYS A 3 0.76 12.47 -15.79
N ILE A 4 0.23 11.46 -15.12
CA ILE A 4 -0.01 11.47 -13.68
C ILE A 4 0.84 10.42 -12.98
N ARG A 5 1.42 10.80 -11.82
CA ARG A 5 2.17 9.85 -10.99
C ARG A 5 1.20 8.86 -10.36
N THR A 6 1.33 7.59 -10.72
CA THR A 6 0.34 6.55 -10.37
C THR A 6 1.00 5.38 -9.65
N PHE A 7 0.23 4.74 -8.79
CA PHE A 7 0.57 3.48 -8.14
C PHE A 7 -0.71 2.66 -7.93
N ILE A 8 -0.54 1.38 -7.61
CA ILE A 8 -1.60 0.43 -7.31
C ILE A 8 -1.49 0.11 -5.82
N ALA A 9 -2.62 0.13 -5.12
CA ALA A 9 -2.68 -0.14 -3.70
C ALA A 9 -3.96 -0.87 -3.30
N ILE A 10 -3.89 -1.56 -2.16
CA ILE A 10 -5.05 -2.09 -1.46
C ILE A 10 -5.48 -1.04 -0.44
N ASN A 11 -6.75 -0.62 -0.55
CA ASN A 11 -7.33 0.27 0.44
C ASN A 11 -7.62 -0.50 1.74
N LEU A 12 -7.36 0.15 2.87
CA LEU A 12 -7.61 -0.45 4.18
C LEU A 12 -9.04 -0.15 4.63
N ASN A 13 -9.64 -1.06 5.40
CA ASN A 13 -10.94 -0.83 5.99
C ASN A 13 -10.87 0.31 7.04
N PRO A 14 -12.01 0.95 7.40
CA PRO A 14 -12.02 2.07 8.34
C PRO A 14 -11.41 1.75 9.71
N GLU A 15 -11.69 0.56 10.25
CA GLU A 15 -11.17 0.10 11.55
C GLU A 15 -9.63 0.07 11.58
N ILE A 16 -8.99 -0.47 10.54
CA ILE A 16 -7.54 -0.49 10.44
C ILE A 16 -6.99 0.94 10.33
N LYS A 17 -7.63 1.81 9.55
CA LYS A 17 -7.19 3.21 9.43
C LYS A 17 -7.26 3.93 10.77
N GLU A 18 -8.31 3.71 11.55
CA GLU A 18 -8.49 4.29 12.89
C GLU A 18 -7.44 3.79 13.87
N TYR A 19 -7.22 2.48 13.89
CA TYR A 19 -6.17 1.86 14.69
C TYR A 19 -4.80 2.46 14.36
N LEU A 20 -4.43 2.55 13.08
CA LEU A 20 -3.14 3.12 12.67
C LEU A 20 -3.03 4.61 13.03
N THR A 21 -4.08 5.40 12.89
CA THR A 21 -4.08 6.81 13.33
C THR A 21 -3.93 6.95 14.85
N SER A 22 -4.56 6.06 15.64
CA SER A 22 -4.33 6.03 17.09
C SER A 22 -2.89 5.67 17.44
N LEU A 23 -2.27 4.74 16.70
CA LEU A 23 -0.86 4.39 16.88
C LEU A 23 0.07 5.57 16.56
N GLN A 24 -0.19 6.32 15.49
CA GLN A 24 0.57 7.54 15.15
C GLN A 24 0.56 8.53 16.32
N THR A 25 -0.61 8.72 16.94
CA THR A 25 -0.79 9.61 18.10
C THR A 25 -0.05 9.08 19.33
N ASN A 26 -0.16 7.77 19.61
CA ASN A 26 0.44 7.14 20.80
C ASN A 26 1.96 7.05 20.74
N LEU A 27 2.57 7.08 19.55
CA LEU A 27 4.03 7.08 19.40
C LEU A 27 4.68 8.39 19.91
N ASN A 28 3.90 9.46 20.11
CA ASN A 28 4.31 10.73 20.70
C ASN A 28 5.64 11.29 20.13
N VAL A 29 5.82 11.15 18.82
CA VAL A 29 6.98 11.71 18.10
C VAL A 29 6.67 13.17 17.77
N PRO A 30 7.56 14.12 18.07
CA PRO A 30 7.35 15.53 17.73
C PRO A 30 7.05 15.70 16.23
N GLU A 31 6.01 16.47 15.89
CA GLU A 31 5.61 16.70 14.49
C GLU A 31 6.72 17.35 13.65
N THR A 32 7.65 18.07 14.28
CA THR A 32 8.84 18.62 13.62
C THR A 32 9.81 17.55 13.11
N LYS A 33 9.71 16.32 13.62
CA LYS A 33 10.58 15.19 13.27
C LYS A 33 9.90 14.15 12.39
N ILE A 34 8.57 14.18 12.26
CA ILE A 34 7.82 13.20 11.49
C ILE A 34 6.65 13.84 10.74
N LYS A 35 6.50 13.46 9.48
CA LYS A 35 5.31 13.76 8.70
C LYS A 35 4.43 12.52 8.66
N TRP A 36 3.37 12.51 9.45
CA TRP A 36 2.41 11.41 9.45
C TRP A 36 1.60 11.38 8.16
N VAL A 37 1.29 10.17 7.69
CA VAL A 37 0.37 9.96 6.57
C VAL A 37 -1.05 10.17 7.09
N GLU A 38 -1.82 11.02 6.40
CA GLU A 38 -3.22 11.27 6.71
C GLU A 38 -4.05 9.97 6.69
N LYS A 39 -5.05 9.86 7.58
CA LYS A 39 -5.93 8.68 7.72
C LYS A 39 -6.42 8.15 6.37
N ASN A 40 -6.93 9.04 5.52
CA ASN A 40 -7.52 8.65 4.23
C ASN A 40 -6.48 8.12 3.24
N ASN A 41 -5.22 8.57 3.37
CA ASN A 41 -4.10 8.16 2.55
C ASN A 41 -3.41 6.89 3.05
N LEU A 42 -3.85 6.27 4.15
CA LEU A 42 -3.33 4.97 4.59
C LEU A 42 -3.78 3.86 3.64
N HIS A 43 -2.81 3.17 3.04
CA HIS A 43 -3.01 2.07 2.11
C HIS A 43 -1.81 1.12 2.12
N LEU A 44 -2.00 -0.09 1.59
CA LEU A 44 -0.90 -1.01 1.30
C LEU A 44 -0.53 -0.90 -0.18
N THR A 45 0.64 -0.34 -0.47
CA THR A 45 1.12 -0.19 -1.85
C THR A 45 1.53 -1.54 -2.42
N MET A 46 1.02 -1.85 -3.62
CA MET A 46 1.34 -3.07 -4.36
C MET A 46 2.36 -2.82 -5.47
N LYS A 47 2.22 -1.73 -6.25
CA LYS A 47 3.14 -1.44 -7.36
C LYS A 47 3.20 0.06 -7.66
N PHE A 48 4.40 0.62 -7.81
CA PHE A 48 4.60 1.96 -8.36
C PHE A 48 4.65 1.90 -9.89
N LEU A 49 3.91 2.78 -10.57
CA LEU A 49 3.83 2.82 -12.04
C LEU A 49 4.54 4.03 -12.66
N GLY A 50 5.02 4.97 -11.83
CA GLY A 50 5.62 6.21 -12.34
C GLY A 50 4.58 7.12 -12.98
N TYR A 51 4.98 7.86 -14.02
CA TYR A 51 4.12 8.80 -14.74
C TYR A 51 3.51 8.15 -15.98
N ILE A 52 2.19 7.94 -15.97
CA ILE A 52 1.44 7.31 -17.06
C ILE A 52 0.34 8.24 -17.59
N SER A 53 -0.08 8.05 -18.84
CA SER A 53 -1.21 8.77 -19.43
C SER A 53 -2.55 8.25 -18.89
N LEU A 54 -3.62 9.06 -19.04
CA LEU A 54 -4.98 8.64 -18.68
C LEU A 54 -5.42 7.38 -19.43
N GLU A 55 -5.05 7.24 -20.70
CA GLU A 55 -5.34 6.04 -21.50
C GLU A 55 -4.66 4.79 -20.91
N GLN A 56 -3.39 4.91 -20.50
CA GLN A 56 -2.69 3.83 -19.80
C GLN A 56 -3.37 3.49 -18.46
N THR A 57 -3.86 4.50 -17.73
CA THR A 57 -4.61 4.29 -16.49
C THR A 57 -5.88 3.47 -16.71
N GLU A 58 -6.67 3.78 -17.74
CA GLU A 58 -7.91 3.02 -18.04
C GLU A 58 -7.61 1.58 -18.45
N LEU A 59 -6.56 1.35 -19.25
CA LEU A 59 -6.10 0.01 -19.58
C LEU A 59 -5.70 -0.77 -18.33
N ILE A 60 -4.95 -0.16 -17.40
CA ILE A 60 -4.52 -0.80 -16.15
C ILE A 60 -5.72 -1.11 -15.24
N LYS A 61 -6.69 -0.19 -15.12
CA LYS A 61 -7.94 -0.44 -14.37
C LYS A 61 -8.68 -1.67 -14.89
N SER A 62 -8.77 -1.82 -16.22
CA SER A 62 -9.45 -2.96 -16.84
C SER A 62 -8.77 -4.30 -16.51
N GLU A 63 -7.44 -4.33 -16.49
CA GLU A 63 -6.67 -5.53 -16.15
C GLU A 63 -6.75 -5.83 -14.64
N LEU A 64 -6.69 -4.81 -13.79
CA LEU A 64 -6.88 -4.98 -12.35
C LEU A 64 -8.25 -5.54 -11.99
N LYS A 65 -9.31 -5.14 -12.71
CA LYS A 65 -10.65 -5.70 -12.52
C LYS A 65 -10.69 -7.20 -12.82
N LYS A 66 -10.00 -7.65 -13.88
CA LYS A 66 -9.90 -9.08 -14.23
C LYS A 66 -9.12 -9.88 -13.18
N ILE A 67 -8.04 -9.30 -12.64
CA ILE A 67 -7.25 -9.91 -11.57
C ILE A 67 -8.09 -10.02 -10.29
N ALA A 68 -8.75 -8.94 -9.88
CA ALA A 68 -9.59 -8.91 -8.69
C ALA A 68 -10.73 -9.94 -8.76
N ASN A 69 -11.39 -10.08 -9.92
CA ASN A 69 -12.46 -11.06 -10.10
C ASN A 69 -12.01 -12.53 -9.97
N ARG A 70 -10.71 -12.81 -10.07
CA ARG A 70 -10.13 -14.16 -9.91
C ARG A 70 -9.57 -14.40 -8.51
N CYS A 71 -9.51 -13.35 -7.70
CA CYS A 71 -8.97 -13.40 -6.35
C CYS A 71 -10.12 -13.57 -5.35
N SER A 72 -10.12 -14.67 -4.62
CA SER A 72 -11.07 -14.85 -3.51
C SER A 72 -10.77 -13.83 -2.40
N PRO A 73 -11.79 -13.26 -1.73
CA PRO A 73 -11.58 -12.43 -0.57
C PRO A 73 -10.79 -13.17 0.52
N PHE A 74 -9.88 -12.46 1.18
CA PHE A 74 -9.02 -13.01 2.24
C PHE A 74 -8.86 -12.01 3.38
N ILE A 75 -8.41 -12.49 4.54
CA ILE A 75 -8.23 -11.68 5.74
C ILE A 75 -6.76 -11.32 5.89
N ILE A 76 -6.49 -10.04 6.15
CA ILE A 76 -5.16 -9.54 6.53
C ILE A 76 -5.20 -9.22 8.02
N ARG A 77 -4.23 -9.73 8.79
CA ARG A 77 -4.00 -9.27 10.16
C ARG A 77 -2.70 -8.50 10.25
N LEU A 78 -2.76 -7.32 10.84
CA LEU A 78 -1.56 -6.55 11.14
C LEU A 78 -0.77 -7.20 12.26
N SER A 79 0.55 -7.03 12.21
CA SER A 79 1.45 -7.37 13.30
C SER A 79 1.24 -6.40 14.46
N SER A 80 1.46 -6.89 15.69
CA SER A 80 1.57 -6.04 16.88
C SER A 80 2.86 -5.21 16.89
N ASN A 81 3.83 -5.57 16.05
CA ASN A 81 5.14 -4.95 16.02
C ASN A 81 5.20 -3.83 14.97
N ILE A 82 5.78 -2.71 15.39
CA ILE A 82 6.11 -1.58 14.53
C ILE A 82 7.57 -1.73 14.12
N GLY A 83 7.86 -1.51 12.84
CA GLY A 83 9.20 -1.49 12.29
C GLY A 83 9.59 -0.10 11.80
N VAL A 84 10.89 0.06 11.51
CA VAL A 84 11.44 1.26 10.90
C VAL A 84 12.38 0.92 9.75
N PHE A 85 12.53 1.83 8.80
CA PHE A 85 13.56 1.78 7.75
C PHE A 85 14.32 3.11 7.65
N PRO A 86 15.63 3.12 7.31
CA PRO A 86 16.48 1.93 7.16
C PRO A 86 16.93 1.35 8.51
N THR A 87 17.12 2.17 9.55
CA THR A 87 17.59 1.70 10.88
C THR A 87 16.95 2.51 12.01
N TYR A 88 16.96 1.99 13.24
CA TYR A 88 16.49 2.71 14.43
C TYR A 88 17.31 3.95 14.81
N LYS A 89 18.59 4.01 14.39
CA LYS A 89 19.44 5.18 14.65
C LYS A 89 19.07 6.37 13.76
N MET A 90 18.58 6.11 12.55
CA MET A 90 18.19 7.13 11.58
C MET A 90 16.97 6.66 10.78
N PRO A 91 15.78 6.60 11.42
CA PRO A 91 14.57 6.14 10.76
C PRO A 91 14.05 7.20 9.78
N ARG A 92 13.59 6.75 8.61
CA ARG A 92 12.93 7.55 7.57
C ARG A 92 11.47 7.14 7.37
N ILE A 93 11.15 5.88 7.65
CA ILE A 93 9.81 5.31 7.49
C ILE A 93 9.49 4.50 8.74
N ILE A 94 8.29 4.69 9.28
CA ILE A 94 7.68 3.82 10.29
C ILE A 94 6.62 2.98 9.56
N TRP A 95 6.59 1.68 9.83
CA TRP A 95 5.65 0.77 9.18
C TRP A 95 5.12 -0.28 10.16
N VAL A 96 3.95 -0.84 9.85
CA VAL A 96 3.35 -1.95 10.59
C VAL A 96 3.41 -3.20 9.72
N GLY A 97 3.91 -4.29 10.28
CA GLY A 97 4.00 -5.55 9.56
C GLY A 97 2.66 -6.21 9.34
N ILE A 98 2.64 -7.25 8.52
CA ILE A 98 1.48 -8.12 8.32
C ILE A 98 1.82 -9.47 8.95
N LYS A 99 0.89 -10.03 9.73
CA LYS A 99 1.02 -11.31 10.44
C LYS A 99 0.32 -12.45 9.68
N GLU A 100 -0.86 -12.17 9.13
CA GLU A 100 -1.68 -13.14 8.35
C GLU A 100 -2.12 -12.51 7.04
N GLY A 101 -2.33 -13.32 5.99
CA GLY A 101 -2.68 -12.86 4.65
C GLY A 101 -1.47 -12.61 3.73
N ILE A 102 -0.25 -12.95 4.16
CA ILE A 102 0.98 -12.69 3.39
C ILE A 102 1.02 -13.52 2.11
N SER A 103 0.54 -14.77 2.13
CA SER A 103 0.58 -15.64 0.95
C SER A 103 -0.33 -15.10 -0.15
N GLU A 104 -1.56 -14.76 0.23
CA GLU A 104 -2.58 -14.19 -0.62
C GLU A 104 -2.16 -12.83 -1.18
N LEU A 105 -1.52 -11.99 -0.36
CA LEU A 105 -0.91 -10.74 -0.82
C LEU A 105 0.20 -10.97 -1.83
N LYS A 106 1.06 -11.97 -1.62
CA LYS A 106 2.12 -12.33 -2.57
C LYS A 106 1.54 -12.84 -3.89
N GLU A 107 0.51 -13.68 -3.84
CA GLU A 107 -0.19 -14.16 -5.03
C GLU A 107 -0.84 -13.03 -5.82
N LEU A 108 -1.49 -12.09 -5.12
CA LEU A 108 -2.07 -10.89 -5.73
C LEU A 108 -0.97 -9.99 -6.32
N PHE A 109 0.12 -9.76 -5.58
CA PHE A 109 1.28 -9.01 -6.07
C PHE A 109 1.86 -9.65 -7.33
N ASN A 110 2.10 -10.95 -7.33
CA ASN A 110 2.62 -11.69 -8.48
C ASN A 110 1.66 -11.63 -9.68
N SER A 111 0.35 -11.69 -9.45
CA SER A 111 -0.65 -11.54 -10.50
C SER A 111 -0.63 -10.14 -11.14
N ILE A 112 -0.44 -9.10 -10.32
CA ILE A 112 -0.27 -7.72 -10.79
C ILE A 112 1.05 -7.58 -11.56
N GLU A 113 2.16 -8.06 -11.01
CA GLU A 113 3.47 -8.00 -11.64
C GLU A 113 3.46 -8.73 -12.98
N ASN A 114 3.04 -9.99 -13.04
CA ASN A 114 3.01 -10.77 -14.29
C ASN A 114 2.17 -10.14 -15.39
N LYS A 115 1.10 -9.41 -15.03
CA LYS A 115 0.23 -8.77 -16.02
C LYS A 115 0.74 -7.40 -16.49
N LEU A 116 1.49 -6.70 -15.63
CA LEU A 116 1.93 -5.32 -15.86
C LEU A 116 3.43 -5.18 -16.08
N SER A 117 4.22 -6.26 -16.00
CA SER A 117 5.68 -6.27 -16.14
C SER A 117 6.21 -5.86 -17.52
N ASN A 118 5.34 -5.65 -18.51
CA ASN A 118 5.69 -5.19 -19.86
C ASN A 118 5.03 -3.86 -20.26
N LYS A 119 4.58 -3.03 -19.30
CA LYS A 119 3.92 -1.74 -19.58
C LYS A 119 4.61 -0.52 -18.95
N GLY A 120 5.86 -0.69 -18.51
CA GLY A 120 6.74 0.39 -18.01
C GLY A 120 7.59 0.98 -19.12
#